data_AF-A0ABD0JMX0-F1
#
_entry.id   AF-A0ABD0JMX0-F1
#
_cell.length_a   1.000
_cell.length_b   1.000
_cell.length_c   1.000
_cell.angle_alpha   90.00
_cell.angle_beta   90.00
_cell.angle_gamma   90.00
#
_symmetry.space_group_name_H-M   'P 1'
#
loop_
_entity.id
_entity.type
_entity.pdbx_description
1 polymer ?
#
loop_
_entity_poly.entity_id
_entity_poly.type
_entity_poly.pdbx_seq_one_letter_code
_entity_poly.pdbx_strand_id
1 'polypeptide(L)'
;RQWKVNGGKCGICGDPYDTPDPKPNEAGGMYAKGIIVRTYHQADVINVTVKITASHGGYFMFKLCPNNDVTKEATQECLDRHVLQVVNSAHGLPAGDRFYEDTRTMNQQVRLQLPDDVTCTQCVLQWTYYTGNTWACDGDKCCIGCGPQENFVNCVDIAITPTSDERPQQQSSSTTATATPATTTTATTAANSSTSDERPQQRASSANATATPATTTPATTAANSTTTSEPRSGCRAAGAYEGKALVDEWCAFSCGYQKPYCPSSHCVCP
;
A
#
# COMPACT_ATOMS: atom_id res chain seq x y z
N ARG A 1 -6.34 4.10 -26.47
CA ARG A 1 -5.32 4.96 -27.11
C ARG A 1 -3.97 4.23 -27.14
N GLN A 2 -3.30 4.07 -26.00
CA GLN A 2 -2.10 3.24 -25.73
C GLN A 2 -1.61 2.33 -26.89
N TRP A 3 -2.26 1.18 -27.11
CA TRP A 3 -1.78 0.17 -28.07
C TRP A 3 -1.95 0.56 -29.54
N LYS A 4 -3.10 1.12 -29.93
CA LYS A 4 -3.43 1.39 -31.34
C LYS A 4 -2.81 2.66 -31.92
N VAL A 5 -2.33 3.57 -31.06
CA VAL A 5 -1.77 4.88 -31.46
C VAL A 5 -0.36 5.07 -30.92
N ASN A 6 -0.12 4.74 -29.65
CA ASN A 6 1.11 5.09 -28.94
C ASN A 6 2.11 3.92 -28.88
N GLY A 7 1.88 2.84 -29.65
CA GLY A 7 2.75 1.66 -29.67
C GLY A 7 2.88 0.96 -28.31
N GLY A 8 1.85 1.02 -27.46
CA GLY A 8 1.88 0.47 -26.10
C GLY A 8 2.34 1.45 -25.02
N LYS A 9 2.88 2.62 -25.39
CA LYS A 9 3.40 3.61 -24.43
C LYS A 9 2.29 4.34 -23.67
N CYS A 10 2.60 4.67 -22.41
CA CYS A 10 1.84 5.52 -21.50
C CYS A 10 2.78 6.60 -20.91
N GLY A 11 2.25 7.69 -20.37
CA GLY A 11 3.01 8.53 -19.42
C GLY A 11 3.29 7.78 -18.12
N ILE A 12 4.35 8.15 -17.40
CA ILE A 12 4.76 7.47 -16.17
C ILE A 12 3.72 7.58 -15.05
N CYS A 13 2.80 8.54 -15.13
CA CYS A 13 1.70 8.72 -14.16
C CYS A 13 0.31 8.51 -14.79
N GLY A 14 0.23 7.72 -15.87
CA GLY A 14 -1.04 7.22 -16.43
C GLY A 14 -1.69 8.09 -17.49
N ASP A 15 -1.13 9.25 -17.80
CA ASP A 15 -1.59 10.07 -18.91
C ASP A 15 -1.35 9.37 -20.26
N PRO A 16 -2.15 9.69 -21.30
CA PRO A 16 -1.83 9.27 -22.65
C PRO A 16 -0.45 9.78 -23.06
N TYR A 17 0.45 8.89 -23.51
CA TYR A 17 1.83 9.22 -23.88
C TYR A 17 1.94 10.38 -24.89
N ASP A 18 0.96 10.49 -25.79
CA ASP A 18 0.79 11.54 -26.80
C ASP A 18 0.01 12.77 -26.29
N THR A 19 -0.01 12.99 -24.98
CA THR A 19 -0.40 14.27 -24.35
C THR A 19 0.81 15.18 -24.32
N PRO A 20 0.68 16.47 -24.75
CA PRO A 20 1.76 17.45 -24.65
C PRO A 20 2.21 17.68 -23.21
N ASP A 21 3.48 18.05 -23.06
CA ASP A 21 4.11 18.24 -21.75
C ASP A 21 3.87 19.66 -21.19
N PRO A 22 3.76 19.83 -19.86
CA PRO A 22 3.73 18.79 -18.83
C PRO A 22 2.38 18.06 -18.81
N LYS A 23 2.40 16.72 -18.72
CA LYS A 23 1.15 15.93 -18.68
C LYS A 23 0.44 16.15 -17.33
N PRO A 24 -0.90 16.08 -17.27
CA PRO A 24 -1.69 16.38 -16.08
C PRO A 24 -1.19 15.80 -14.74
N ASN A 25 -0.74 14.54 -14.73
CA ASN A 25 -0.30 13.79 -13.55
C ASN A 25 1.23 13.79 -13.36
N GLU A 26 1.99 14.42 -14.26
CA GLU A 26 3.46 14.49 -14.27
C GLU A 26 3.95 15.88 -13.83
N ALA A 27 5.23 16.02 -13.49
CA ALA A 27 5.74 17.22 -12.81
C ALA A 27 5.48 18.53 -13.59
N GLY A 28 5.05 19.58 -12.88
CA GLY A 28 4.55 20.82 -13.48
C GLY A 28 3.10 20.74 -14.00
N GLY A 29 2.53 19.53 -14.08
CA GLY A 29 1.15 19.26 -14.48
C GLY A 29 0.10 19.79 -13.52
N MET A 30 -1.18 19.62 -13.90
CA MET A 30 -2.29 20.18 -13.12
C MET A 30 -2.55 19.46 -11.78
N TYR A 31 -2.12 18.20 -11.63
CA TYR A 31 -2.31 17.38 -10.43
C TYR A 31 -1.01 17.08 -9.66
N ALA A 32 0.14 16.97 -10.32
CA ALA A 32 1.44 16.82 -9.65
C ALA A 32 1.85 18.13 -8.98
N LYS A 33 1.67 18.22 -7.65
CA LYS A 33 1.96 19.42 -6.85
C LYS A 33 3.15 19.27 -5.90
N GLY A 34 3.84 18.13 -5.89
CA GLY A 34 4.97 17.90 -5.00
C GLY A 34 4.56 17.80 -3.52
N ILE A 35 3.28 17.50 -3.26
CA ILE A 35 2.74 17.46 -1.90
C ILE A 35 3.03 16.09 -1.33
N ILE A 36 4.08 16.00 -0.50
CA ILE A 36 4.44 14.79 0.24
C ILE A 36 3.24 14.34 1.10
N VAL A 37 2.53 13.29 0.69
CA VAL A 37 1.32 12.83 1.39
C VAL A 37 1.65 11.96 2.61
N ARG A 38 2.89 11.45 2.68
CA ARG A 38 3.40 10.64 3.79
C ARG A 38 4.93 10.58 3.78
N THR A 39 5.52 10.49 4.97
CA THR A 39 6.93 10.13 5.20
C THR A 39 7.01 8.72 5.77
N TYR A 40 8.02 7.96 5.36
CA TYR A 40 8.39 6.64 5.87
C TYR A 40 9.89 6.60 6.21
N HIS A 41 10.38 5.49 6.76
CA HIS A 41 11.81 5.23 6.94
C HIS A 41 12.33 4.19 5.94
N GLN A 42 13.66 4.10 5.80
CA GLN A 42 14.32 3.01 5.07
C GLN A 42 13.91 1.64 5.62
N ALA A 43 13.75 0.66 4.74
CA ALA A 43 13.29 -0.69 5.05
C ALA A 43 11.88 -0.82 5.69
N ASP A 44 11.06 0.24 5.77
CA ASP A 44 9.67 0.12 6.23
C ASP A 44 8.86 -0.84 5.33
N VAL A 45 8.07 -1.73 5.94
CA VAL A 45 7.03 -2.51 5.23
C VAL A 45 5.72 -1.72 5.26
N ILE A 46 5.49 -0.94 4.22
CA ILE A 46 4.35 -0.02 4.11
C ILE A 46 3.08 -0.74 3.64
N ASN A 47 1.92 -0.32 4.14
CA ASN A 47 0.62 -0.79 3.67
C ASN A 47 0.02 0.26 2.71
N VAL A 48 -0.04 -0.05 1.41
CA VAL A 48 -0.76 0.76 0.41
C VAL A 48 -2.16 0.21 0.18
N THR A 49 -3.10 1.05 -0.24
CA THR A 49 -4.49 0.65 -0.54
C THR A 49 -4.84 1.01 -1.98
N VAL A 50 -5.13 0.00 -2.79
CA VAL A 50 -5.64 0.15 -4.15
C VAL A 50 -7.16 0.07 -4.12
N LYS A 51 -7.87 1.09 -4.61
CA LYS A 51 -9.33 1.09 -4.71
C LYS A 51 -9.77 0.55 -6.08
N ILE A 52 -10.13 -0.72 -6.15
CA ILE A 52 -10.68 -1.32 -7.37
C ILE A 52 -12.16 -0.99 -7.48
N THR A 53 -12.52 -0.19 -8.49
CA THR A 53 -13.91 0.14 -8.86
C THR A 53 -14.50 -0.84 -9.86
N ALA A 54 -13.67 -1.43 -10.72
CA ALA A 54 -13.99 -2.56 -11.59
C ALA A 54 -12.81 -3.54 -11.62
N SER A 55 -13.06 -4.82 -11.31
CA SER A 55 -12.05 -5.88 -11.41
C SER A 55 -11.89 -6.30 -12.88
N HIS A 56 -10.68 -6.14 -13.43
CA HIS A 56 -10.30 -6.58 -14.77
C HIS A 56 -9.29 -7.76 -14.70
N GLY A 57 -9.04 -8.31 -13.49
CA GLY A 57 -8.04 -9.36 -13.27
C GLY A 57 -6.62 -8.92 -13.61
N GLY A 58 -5.65 -9.82 -13.47
CA GLY A 58 -4.24 -9.51 -13.69
C GLY A 58 -3.51 -9.17 -12.39
N TYR A 59 -2.63 -8.16 -12.40
CA TYR A 59 -1.76 -7.87 -11.26
C TYR A 59 -1.32 -6.41 -11.16
N PHE A 60 -0.99 -5.99 -9.94
CA PHE A 60 -0.33 -4.73 -9.63
C PHE A 60 1.19 -4.94 -9.53
N MET A 61 1.95 -3.95 -10.01
CA MET A 61 3.37 -3.75 -9.68
C MET A 61 3.55 -2.37 -9.06
N PHE A 62 4.61 -2.21 -8.28
CA PHE A 62 4.96 -0.95 -7.62
C PHE A 62 6.44 -0.63 -7.83
N LYS A 63 6.74 0.63 -8.14
CA LYS A 63 8.10 1.10 -8.43
C LYS A 63 8.37 2.44 -7.74
N LEU A 64 9.63 2.69 -7.39
CA LEU A 64 10.03 3.88 -6.64
C LEU A 64 11.14 4.64 -7.37
N CYS A 65 11.07 5.97 -7.38
CA CYS A 65 12.14 6.84 -7.86
C CYS A 65 12.46 7.92 -6.82
N PRO A 66 13.68 7.95 -6.24
CA PRO A 66 14.13 9.04 -5.37
C PRO A 66 14.46 10.28 -6.21
N ASN A 67 13.41 10.96 -6.67
CA ASN A 67 13.47 12.04 -7.65
C ASN A 67 13.99 13.36 -7.05
N ASN A 68 13.65 13.65 -5.79
CA ASN A 68 14.15 14.75 -4.95
C ASN A 68 13.92 16.19 -5.45
N ASP A 69 13.22 16.36 -6.58
CA ASP A 69 12.87 17.65 -7.17
C ASP A 69 11.43 17.62 -7.69
N VAL A 70 10.52 18.26 -6.95
CA VAL A 70 9.09 18.34 -7.28
C VAL A 70 8.76 19.07 -8.58
N THR A 71 9.71 19.81 -9.15
CA THR A 71 9.56 20.51 -10.43
C THR A 71 10.02 19.67 -11.63
N LYS A 72 10.67 18.54 -11.37
CA LYS A 72 11.24 17.65 -12.39
C LYS A 72 10.48 16.33 -12.47
N GLU A 73 10.21 15.87 -13.69
CA GLU A 73 9.60 14.57 -13.94
C GLU A 73 10.55 13.44 -13.53
N ALA A 74 10.04 12.48 -12.75
CA ALA A 74 10.71 11.20 -12.54
C ALA A 74 10.73 10.40 -13.85
N THR A 75 11.80 9.66 -14.14
CA THR A 75 11.89 8.90 -15.40
C THR A 75 11.58 7.41 -15.18
N GLN A 76 11.14 6.71 -16.23
CA GLN A 76 10.89 5.27 -16.12
C GLN A 76 12.17 4.49 -15.80
N GLU A 77 13.34 4.94 -16.26
CA GLU A 77 14.66 4.36 -15.94
C GLU A 77 15.11 4.63 -14.49
N CYS A 78 14.45 5.54 -13.77
CA CYS A 78 14.62 5.74 -12.34
C CYS A 78 13.70 4.80 -11.54
N LEU A 79 12.44 4.67 -11.98
CA LEU A 79 11.44 3.76 -11.40
C LEU A 79 11.85 2.29 -11.57
N ASP A 80 12.38 1.92 -12.72
CA ASP A 80 12.77 0.54 -13.07
C ASP A 80 13.97 0.01 -12.26
N ARG A 81 14.71 0.89 -11.55
CA ARG A 81 15.79 0.50 -10.64
C ARG A 81 15.28 0.01 -9.28
N HIS A 82 14.09 0.41 -8.86
CA HIS A 82 13.56 0.11 -7.53
C HIS A 82 12.14 -0.46 -7.63
N VAL A 83 12.03 -1.65 -8.24
CA VAL A 83 10.78 -2.43 -8.26
C VAL A 83 10.55 -3.01 -6.86
N LEU A 84 9.49 -2.55 -6.20
CA LEU A 84 9.23 -2.87 -4.80
C LEU A 84 8.69 -4.30 -4.64
N GLN A 85 9.17 -5.00 -3.62
CA GLN A 85 8.70 -6.35 -3.30
C GLN A 85 7.37 -6.30 -2.53
N VAL A 86 6.42 -7.10 -2.97
CA VAL A 86 5.18 -7.38 -2.23
C VAL A 86 5.50 -8.29 -1.06
N VAL A 87 4.97 -7.99 0.13
CA VAL A 87 5.22 -8.79 1.35
C VAL A 87 3.99 -9.64 1.68
N ASN A 88 4.18 -10.95 1.81
CA ASN A 88 3.12 -11.88 2.17
C ASN A 88 2.63 -11.63 3.61
N SER A 89 1.34 -11.35 3.78
CA SER A 89 0.70 -11.12 5.07
C SER A 89 0.73 -12.33 6.02
N ALA A 90 0.87 -13.56 5.51
CA ALA A 90 0.93 -14.78 6.32
C ALA A 90 2.30 -15.04 6.98
N HIS A 91 3.40 -14.53 6.40
CA HIS A 91 4.76 -14.87 6.85
C HIS A 91 5.71 -13.67 7.00
N GLY A 92 5.33 -12.47 6.53
CA GLY A 92 6.20 -11.29 6.53
C GLY A 92 7.36 -11.34 5.52
N LEU A 93 7.43 -12.38 4.69
CA LEU A 93 8.46 -12.56 3.67
C LEU A 93 8.05 -11.95 2.31
N PRO A 94 9.02 -11.53 1.47
CA PRO A 94 8.76 -11.17 0.07
C PRO A 94 8.04 -12.28 -0.71
N ALA A 95 7.06 -11.89 -1.52
CA ALA A 95 6.25 -12.74 -2.40
C ALA A 95 6.57 -12.53 -3.89
N GLY A 96 7.50 -11.63 -4.21
CA GLY A 96 7.84 -11.20 -5.58
C GLY A 96 7.42 -9.76 -5.88
N ASP A 97 7.51 -9.38 -7.15
CA ASP A 97 7.26 -8.04 -7.69
C ASP A 97 5.78 -7.75 -8.02
N ARG A 98 4.88 -8.72 -7.83
CA ARG A 98 3.49 -8.69 -8.28
C ARG A 98 2.50 -9.02 -7.18
N PHE A 99 1.47 -8.20 -7.06
CA PHE A 99 0.26 -8.52 -6.29
C PHE A 99 -0.85 -8.88 -7.27
N TYR A 100 -1.33 -10.12 -7.26
CA TYR A 100 -2.43 -10.54 -8.12
C TYR A 100 -3.77 -9.96 -7.63
N GLU A 101 -4.56 -9.41 -8.55
CA GLU A 101 -5.82 -8.73 -8.21
C GLU A 101 -6.87 -9.74 -7.73
N ASP A 102 -7.57 -9.41 -6.64
CA ASP A 102 -8.48 -10.31 -5.90
C ASP A 102 -9.81 -10.62 -6.66
N THR A 103 -9.90 -10.30 -7.95
CA THR A 103 -11.10 -10.35 -8.80
C THR A 103 -12.32 -9.65 -8.19
N ARG A 104 -12.09 -8.61 -7.38
CA ARG A 104 -13.11 -8.01 -6.50
C ARG A 104 -13.04 -6.49 -6.49
N THR A 105 -14.18 -5.86 -6.83
CA THR A 105 -14.44 -4.43 -6.64
C THR A 105 -14.47 -4.09 -5.14
N MET A 106 -13.29 -3.79 -4.59
CA MET A 106 -13.09 -3.38 -3.20
C MET A 106 -11.76 -2.64 -3.02
N ASN A 107 -11.52 -2.12 -1.82
CA ASN A 107 -10.18 -1.69 -1.40
C ASN A 107 -9.31 -2.93 -1.14
N GLN A 108 -8.25 -3.10 -1.92
CA GLN A 108 -7.26 -4.17 -1.77
C GLN A 108 -6.01 -3.58 -1.10
N GLN A 109 -5.58 -4.18 0.02
CA GLN A 109 -4.38 -3.74 0.74
C GLN A 109 -3.17 -4.55 0.28
N VAL A 110 -2.11 -3.86 -0.14
CA VAL A 110 -0.84 -4.45 -0.54
C VAL A 110 0.22 -4.01 0.46
N ARG A 111 1.01 -4.96 0.98
CA ARG A 111 2.19 -4.66 1.79
C ARG A 111 3.41 -4.59 0.87
N LEU A 112 4.20 -3.52 0.96
CA LEU A 112 5.37 -3.30 0.12
C LEU A 112 6.61 -3.09 0.99
N GLN A 113 7.70 -3.77 0.65
CA GLN A 113 9.01 -3.52 1.23
C GLN A 113 9.63 -2.29 0.56
N LEU A 114 9.88 -1.21 1.31
CA LEU A 114 10.75 -0.13 0.84
C LEU A 114 12.23 -0.59 0.86
N PRO A 115 13.10 -0.04 0.00
CA PRO A 115 14.52 -0.36 0.03
C PRO A 115 15.17 0.10 1.35
N ASP A 116 16.25 -0.57 1.74
CA ASP A 116 17.09 -0.21 2.88
C ASP A 116 18.16 0.84 2.52
N ASP A 117 18.48 1.01 1.24
CA ASP A 117 19.48 1.95 0.72
C ASP A 117 18.91 3.28 0.18
N VAL A 118 17.59 3.40 -0.01
CA VAL A 118 16.95 4.60 -0.61
C VAL A 118 16.40 5.58 0.44
N THR A 119 16.90 6.82 0.40
CA THR A 119 16.27 8.00 1.03
C THR A 119 15.85 9.03 0.00
N CYS A 120 14.81 9.83 0.30
CA CYS A 120 14.37 10.93 -0.55
C CYS A 120 13.59 12.01 0.20
N THR A 121 13.83 13.28 -0.17
CA THR A 121 12.97 14.42 0.20
C THR A 121 11.64 14.38 -0.57
N GLN A 122 11.68 13.88 -1.81
CA GLN A 122 10.53 13.48 -2.60
C GLN A 122 10.88 12.23 -3.42
N CYS A 123 10.12 11.16 -3.21
CA CYS A 123 10.06 10.01 -4.08
C CYS A 123 8.74 10.01 -4.85
N VAL A 124 8.80 9.59 -6.11
CA VAL A 124 7.62 9.16 -6.85
C VAL A 124 7.44 7.66 -6.64
N LEU A 125 6.31 7.26 -6.04
CA LEU A 125 5.85 5.88 -5.99
C LEU A 125 4.84 5.66 -7.13
N GLN A 126 5.23 4.88 -8.14
CA GLN A 126 4.38 4.45 -9.25
C GLN A 126 3.65 3.16 -8.86
N TRP A 127 2.32 3.14 -9.00
CA TRP A 127 1.49 1.94 -9.07
C TRP A 127 1.11 1.69 -10.53
N THR A 128 1.33 0.48 -11.03
CA THR A 128 0.83 0.03 -12.33
C THR A 128 -0.03 -1.21 -12.17
N TYR A 129 -1.26 -1.16 -12.67
CA TYR A 129 -2.15 -2.30 -12.82
C TYR A 129 -2.13 -2.78 -14.26
N TYR A 130 -1.57 -3.96 -14.47
CA TYR A 130 -1.63 -4.70 -15.71
C TYR A 130 -2.90 -5.56 -15.67
N THR A 131 -3.90 -5.26 -16.50
CA THR A 131 -5.14 -6.05 -16.51
C THR A 131 -4.94 -7.43 -17.16
N GLY A 132 -5.91 -8.33 -16.99
CA GLY A 132 -5.81 -9.70 -17.49
C GLY A 132 -7.07 -10.21 -18.20
N ASN A 133 -8.00 -9.35 -18.58
CA ASN A 133 -9.32 -9.74 -19.13
C ASN A 133 -9.41 -9.75 -20.67
N THR A 134 -8.44 -9.20 -21.39
CA THR A 134 -8.49 -9.14 -22.85
C THR A 134 -7.89 -10.40 -23.46
N TRP A 135 -8.56 -11.01 -24.45
CA TRP A 135 -7.95 -12.04 -25.29
C TRP A 135 -7.05 -11.37 -26.35
N ALA A 136 -5.78 -11.77 -26.40
CA ALA A 136 -4.86 -11.44 -27.49
C ALA A 136 -3.75 -12.50 -27.57
N CYS A 137 -2.79 -12.30 -28.49
CA CYS A 137 -1.64 -13.19 -28.68
C CYS A 137 -0.33 -12.48 -28.29
N ASP A 138 0.58 -13.26 -27.72
CA ASP A 138 1.98 -12.91 -27.48
C ASP A 138 2.86 -13.97 -28.17
N GLY A 139 3.49 -13.60 -29.29
CA GLY A 139 3.98 -14.58 -30.27
C GLY A 139 2.86 -15.56 -30.67
N ASP A 140 3.18 -16.86 -30.69
CA ASP A 140 2.23 -17.94 -30.99
C ASP A 140 1.24 -18.23 -29.85
N LYS A 141 1.41 -17.63 -28.66
CA LYS A 141 0.61 -17.90 -27.47
C LYS A 141 -0.59 -16.95 -27.37
N CYS A 142 -1.76 -17.42 -27.78
CA CYS A 142 -3.01 -16.68 -27.65
C CYS A 142 -3.82 -17.08 -26.40
N CYS A 143 -4.16 -16.13 -25.54
CA CYS A 143 -4.95 -16.37 -24.34
C CYS A 143 -5.62 -15.10 -23.78
N ILE A 144 -6.57 -15.27 -22.85
CA ILE A 144 -7.04 -14.19 -21.98
C ILE A 144 -5.88 -13.78 -21.06
N GLY A 145 -5.50 -12.50 -21.07
CA GLY A 145 -4.32 -11.99 -20.37
C GLY A 145 -2.99 -12.15 -21.14
N CYS A 146 -2.99 -12.71 -22.34
CA CYS A 146 -1.81 -12.71 -23.24
C CYS A 146 -1.76 -11.41 -24.06
N GLY A 147 -0.57 -11.01 -24.49
CA GLY A 147 -0.38 -9.88 -25.41
C GLY A 147 -0.82 -8.52 -24.84
N PRO A 148 -1.20 -7.55 -25.69
CA PRO A 148 -1.66 -6.23 -25.27
C PRO A 148 -2.87 -6.24 -24.32
N GLN A 149 -2.67 -5.78 -23.07
CA GLN A 149 -3.72 -5.62 -22.04
C GLN A 149 -3.92 -4.14 -21.68
N GLU A 150 -5.07 -3.78 -21.12
CA GLU A 150 -5.28 -2.44 -20.56
C GLU A 150 -4.34 -2.19 -19.36
N ASN A 151 -3.88 -0.96 -19.19
CA ASN A 151 -3.04 -0.58 -18.06
C ASN A 151 -3.59 0.68 -17.39
N PHE A 152 -3.60 0.67 -16.06
CA PHE A 152 -3.80 1.87 -15.25
C PHE A 152 -2.49 2.18 -14.52
N VAL A 153 -2.06 3.44 -14.52
CA VAL A 153 -0.85 3.87 -13.82
C VAL A 153 -1.20 5.10 -12.98
N ASN A 154 -0.77 5.15 -11.72
CA ASN A 154 -0.81 6.37 -10.90
C ASN A 154 0.53 6.59 -10.21
N CYS A 155 0.81 7.85 -9.90
CA CYS A 155 1.96 8.28 -9.09
C CYS A 155 1.48 8.87 -7.76
N VAL A 156 2.33 8.80 -6.73
CA VAL A 156 2.13 9.53 -5.48
C VAL A 156 3.47 10.02 -4.90
N ASP A 157 3.47 11.27 -4.41
CA ASP A 157 4.60 11.93 -3.78
C ASP A 157 4.72 11.50 -2.30
N ILE A 158 5.83 10.84 -1.95
CA ILE A 158 6.16 10.42 -0.57
C ILE A 158 7.59 10.84 -0.21
N ALA A 159 7.96 10.82 1.06
CA ALA A 159 9.34 11.00 1.52
C ALA A 159 9.84 9.74 2.24
N ILE A 160 11.15 9.49 2.19
CA ILE A 160 11.80 8.38 2.91
C ILE A 160 13.02 8.93 3.63
N THR A 161 12.99 8.93 4.96
CA THR A 161 14.09 9.35 5.82
C THR A 161 14.98 8.15 6.22
N PRO A 162 16.24 8.39 6.64
CA PRO A 162 17.03 7.32 7.23
C PRO A 162 16.34 6.65 8.40
N THR A 163 16.50 5.34 8.53
CA THR A 163 16.19 4.66 9.79
C THR A 163 17.32 4.98 10.76
N SER A 164 16.99 5.56 11.92
CA SER A 164 17.99 5.90 12.92
C SER A 164 18.58 4.64 13.55
N ASP A 165 19.87 4.37 13.30
CA ASP A 165 20.65 3.28 13.93
C ASP A 165 20.77 3.38 15.46
N GLU A 166 20.20 4.43 16.06
CA GLU A 166 19.93 4.53 17.50
C GLU A 166 18.84 3.55 17.96
N ARG A 167 19.07 2.24 17.76
CA ARG A 167 18.70 1.26 18.77
C ARG A 167 19.35 1.74 20.07
N PRO A 168 18.60 2.12 21.12
CA PRO A 168 19.20 2.65 22.33
C PRO A 168 20.13 1.61 22.94
N GLN A 169 21.44 1.83 22.83
CA GLN A 169 22.38 1.12 23.67
C GLN A 169 22.06 1.55 25.10
N GLN A 170 21.69 0.60 25.96
CA GLN A 170 21.59 0.85 27.39
C GLN A 170 23.01 1.03 27.96
N GLN A 171 23.62 2.17 27.65
CA GLN A 171 24.76 2.67 28.40
C GLN A 171 24.31 2.76 29.85
N SER A 172 24.84 1.84 30.67
CA SER A 172 24.54 1.73 32.08
C SER A 172 25.30 2.81 32.84
N SER A 173 24.97 4.06 32.54
CA SER A 173 25.54 5.27 33.09
C SER A 173 25.05 5.44 34.53
N SER A 174 25.80 4.86 35.47
CA SER A 174 25.48 4.86 36.90
C SER A 174 25.67 6.24 37.54
N THR A 175 24.70 7.13 37.36
CA THR A 175 24.66 8.44 38.02
C THR A 175 24.32 8.29 39.51
N THR A 176 25.35 8.24 40.35
CA THR A 176 25.21 8.27 41.81
C THR A 176 24.65 9.61 42.27
N ALA A 177 23.35 9.67 42.53
CA ALA A 177 22.69 10.85 43.08
C ALA A 177 23.05 11.04 44.57
N THR A 178 23.87 12.06 44.86
CA THR A 178 24.08 12.57 46.23
C THR A 178 23.20 13.80 46.42
N ALA A 179 22.43 13.85 47.51
CA ALA A 179 21.37 14.85 47.74
C ALA A 179 21.60 15.71 48.98
N THR A 180 20.75 16.74 49.15
CA THR A 180 20.53 17.53 50.39
C THR A 180 21.53 18.67 50.63
N PRO A 181 21.15 19.82 51.27
CA PRO A 181 19.82 20.33 51.63
C PRO A 181 19.39 21.61 50.86
N ALA A 182 18.15 22.07 51.11
CA ALA A 182 17.64 23.37 50.69
C ALA A 182 17.78 24.44 51.79
N THR A 183 17.65 25.73 51.41
CA THR A 183 17.50 26.87 52.34
C THR A 183 16.41 27.82 51.84
N THR A 184 15.62 28.37 52.75
CA THR A 184 14.43 29.22 52.48
C THR A 184 14.69 30.70 52.78
N THR A 185 14.25 31.60 51.88
CA THR A 185 13.96 33.01 52.20
C THR A 185 12.79 33.53 51.34
N THR A 186 12.22 34.70 51.67
CA THR A 186 10.78 34.97 51.51
C THR A 186 10.45 36.38 50.96
N ALA A 187 9.42 36.47 50.08
CA ALA A 187 8.65 37.68 49.70
C ALA A 187 9.40 38.87 49.04
N THR A 188 8.79 39.68 48.16
CA THR A 188 7.75 40.70 48.48
C THR A 188 7.00 41.20 47.23
N THR A 189 5.87 41.88 47.46
CA THR A 189 4.75 42.23 46.55
C THR A 189 4.93 43.46 45.63
N ALA A 190 4.38 43.40 44.41
CA ALA A 190 3.63 44.45 43.68
C ALA A 190 3.24 43.94 42.27
N ALA A 191 2.30 44.48 41.49
CA ALA A 191 0.97 45.09 41.70
C ALA A 191 0.33 45.31 40.29
N ASN A 192 -1.00 45.30 40.15
CA ASN A 192 -1.86 45.66 38.99
C ASN A 192 -1.23 46.14 37.65
N SER A 193 -1.76 45.75 36.48
CA SER A 193 -3.08 46.22 36.02
C SER A 193 -3.75 45.39 34.92
N SER A 194 -5.07 45.59 34.75
CA SER A 194 -5.96 45.15 33.66
C SER A 194 -5.60 45.83 32.31
N THR A 195 -6.11 45.44 31.12
CA THR A 195 -7.52 45.37 30.63
C THR A 195 -7.65 44.41 29.43
N SER A 196 -8.51 43.38 29.49
CA SER A 196 -9.93 43.30 29.03
C SER A 196 -10.16 43.04 27.53
N ASP A 197 -10.87 41.95 27.20
CA ASP A 197 -12.07 42.01 26.34
C ASP A 197 -12.94 40.72 26.43
N GLU A 198 -14.26 40.86 26.31
CA GLU A 198 -15.24 39.76 26.20
C GLU A 198 -15.87 39.78 24.79
N ARG A 199 -15.96 38.66 24.06
CA ARG A 199 -17.01 37.62 24.16
C ARG A 199 -18.45 38.18 24.07
N PRO A 200 -19.22 37.71 23.07
CA PRO A 200 -20.42 36.92 23.42
C PRO A 200 -20.65 35.66 22.57
N GLN A 201 -21.19 34.61 23.21
CA GLN A 201 -21.82 33.44 22.57
C GLN A 201 -23.31 33.41 22.93
N GLN A 202 -24.20 33.19 21.95
CA GLN A 202 -25.57 32.64 22.11
C GLN A 202 -25.90 31.89 20.79
N ARG A 203 -26.48 30.69 20.66
CA ARG A 203 -27.37 29.79 21.45
C ARG A 203 -28.88 29.91 21.17
N ALA A 204 -29.36 29.07 20.22
CA ALA A 204 -30.71 28.48 20.07
C ALA A 204 -31.94 29.42 19.99
N SER A 205 -33.05 29.12 19.30
CA SER A 205 -33.63 27.82 18.85
C SER A 205 -34.14 27.94 17.37
N SER A 206 -35.17 27.27 16.80
CA SER A 206 -36.23 26.38 17.31
C SER A 206 -36.87 25.49 16.20
N ALA A 207 -37.77 24.61 16.62
CA ALA A 207 -38.52 23.58 15.89
C ALA A 207 -39.41 24.00 14.69
N ASN A 208 -39.63 23.05 13.77
CA ASN A 208 -40.97 22.50 13.52
C ASN A 208 -40.87 20.97 13.24
N ALA A 209 -41.97 20.21 13.35
CA ALA A 209 -41.94 18.74 13.32
C ALA A 209 -43.15 18.10 12.59
N THR A 210 -42.91 16.96 11.93
CA THR A 210 -43.94 16.05 11.38
C THR A 210 -43.50 14.59 11.62
N ALA A 211 -44.45 13.66 11.71
CA ALA A 211 -44.29 12.38 12.42
C ALA A 211 -43.76 11.18 11.61
N THR A 212 -43.37 10.13 12.36
CA THR A 212 -42.97 8.78 11.93
C THR A 212 -44.17 7.94 11.44
N PRO A 213 -43.94 6.79 10.76
CA PRO A 213 -43.90 5.52 11.50
C PRO A 213 -42.70 4.61 11.11
N ALA A 214 -42.44 3.59 11.93
CA ALA A 214 -41.25 2.74 11.85
C ALA A 214 -41.54 1.34 11.27
N THR A 215 -40.49 0.70 10.73
CA THR A 215 -40.47 -0.72 10.35
C THR A 215 -39.25 -1.40 10.99
N THR A 216 -39.40 -2.65 11.44
CA THR A 216 -38.47 -3.33 12.34
C THR A 216 -37.29 -4.04 11.68
N THR A 217 -36.17 -4.09 12.40
CA THR A 217 -34.97 -4.88 12.05
C THR A 217 -34.93 -6.21 12.79
N PRO A 218 -34.67 -7.35 12.11
CA PRO A 218 -34.18 -8.57 12.76
C PRO A 218 -32.64 -8.53 12.86
N ALA A 219 -32.09 -8.58 14.07
CA ALA A 219 -30.65 -8.74 14.27
C ALA A 219 -30.26 -10.22 14.07
N THR A 220 -29.18 -10.48 13.33
CA THR A 220 -28.64 -11.84 13.17
C THR A 220 -27.18 -11.87 13.60
N THR A 221 -26.88 -12.56 14.70
CA THR A 221 -25.54 -12.64 15.29
C THR A 221 -24.67 -13.63 14.52
N ALA A 222 -23.86 -13.14 13.58
CA ALA A 222 -22.86 -13.96 12.89
C ALA A 222 -21.61 -14.15 13.78
N ALA A 223 -21.34 -15.40 14.19
CA ALA A 223 -20.16 -15.73 14.98
C ALA A 223 -18.88 -15.65 14.14
N ASN A 224 -17.88 -14.90 14.62
CA ASN A 224 -16.59 -14.72 13.95
C ASN A 224 -15.79 -16.04 13.97
N SER A 225 -15.97 -16.86 12.94
CA SER A 225 -15.42 -18.20 12.85
C SER A 225 -14.07 -18.17 12.15
N THR A 226 -12.99 -18.14 12.93
CA THR A 226 -11.62 -18.20 12.41
C THR A 226 -11.33 -19.60 11.87
N THR A 227 -11.46 -19.80 10.56
CA THR A 227 -11.20 -21.11 9.92
C THR A 227 -9.72 -21.47 9.99
N THR A 228 -9.33 -22.27 10.98
CA THR A 228 -8.05 -22.99 10.97
C THR A 228 -8.11 -24.08 9.89
N SER A 229 -7.26 -23.98 8.87
CA SER A 229 -7.19 -24.96 7.78
C SER A 229 -6.26 -26.12 8.13
N GLU A 230 -6.80 -27.33 8.30
CA GLU A 230 -6.00 -28.54 8.41
C GLU A 230 -5.42 -28.96 7.03
N PRO A 231 -4.18 -29.48 6.97
CA PRO A 231 -3.58 -29.94 5.72
C PRO A 231 -4.25 -31.20 5.18
N ARG A 232 -4.50 -31.24 3.87
CA ARG A 232 -5.00 -32.42 3.15
C ARG A 232 -3.87 -33.45 2.98
N SER A 233 -3.91 -34.49 3.82
CA SER A 233 -2.99 -35.62 3.74
C SER A 233 -2.97 -36.29 2.36
N GLY A 234 -1.78 -36.57 1.84
CA GLY A 234 -1.58 -37.31 0.58
C GLY A 234 -1.44 -36.46 -0.69
N CYS A 235 -1.74 -35.16 -0.62
CA CYS A 235 -1.32 -34.22 -1.65
C CYS A 235 0.20 -34.10 -1.69
N ARG A 236 0.78 -34.12 -2.90
CA ARG A 236 2.21 -33.98 -3.15
C ARG A 236 2.47 -33.17 -4.42
N ALA A 237 3.71 -32.77 -4.64
CA ALA A 237 4.14 -32.03 -5.80
C ALA A 237 4.09 -32.87 -7.10
N ALA A 238 3.86 -32.21 -8.22
CA ALA A 238 3.70 -32.82 -9.55
C ALA A 238 4.53 -32.09 -10.61
N GLY A 239 4.74 -32.76 -11.75
CA GLY A 239 5.43 -32.19 -12.91
C GLY A 239 6.87 -31.78 -12.59
N ALA A 240 7.25 -30.55 -12.91
CA ALA A 240 8.59 -30.01 -12.67
C ALA A 240 8.97 -29.90 -11.17
N TYR A 241 8.01 -30.11 -10.27
CA TYR A 241 8.19 -29.98 -8.82
C TYR A 241 8.16 -31.32 -8.08
N GLU A 242 8.00 -32.45 -8.77
CA GLU A 242 7.92 -33.77 -8.13
C GLU A 242 9.15 -34.07 -7.24
N GLY A 243 8.89 -34.56 -6.02
CA GLY A 243 9.93 -34.84 -5.02
C GLY A 243 10.53 -33.60 -4.33
N LYS A 244 9.94 -32.41 -4.48
CA LYS A 244 10.32 -31.21 -3.70
C LYS A 244 9.47 -31.12 -2.44
N ALA A 245 10.03 -31.52 -1.30
CA ALA A 245 9.36 -31.52 0.02
C ALA A 245 8.62 -30.20 0.37
N LEU A 246 9.19 -29.05 0.01
CA LEU A 246 8.56 -27.73 0.22
C LEU A 246 7.30 -27.51 -0.64
N VAL A 247 7.24 -28.13 -1.82
CA VAL A 247 6.06 -28.11 -2.71
C VAL A 247 5.08 -29.22 -2.32
N ASP A 248 5.56 -30.36 -1.81
CA ASP A 248 4.71 -31.39 -1.19
C ASP A 248 3.91 -30.80 -0.01
N GLU A 249 4.59 -30.07 0.88
CA GLU A 249 3.98 -29.33 1.99
C GLU A 249 3.02 -28.23 1.49
N TRP A 250 3.44 -27.42 0.51
CA TRP A 250 2.57 -26.42 -0.10
C TRP A 250 1.29 -27.02 -0.70
N CYS A 251 1.38 -28.20 -1.34
CA CYS A 251 0.22 -28.92 -1.86
C CYS A 251 -0.70 -29.45 -0.75
N ALA A 252 -0.13 -29.97 0.35
CA ALA A 252 -0.92 -30.42 1.49
C ALA A 252 -1.79 -29.29 2.08
N PHE A 253 -1.25 -28.09 2.25
CA PHE A 253 -2.03 -26.94 2.73
C PHE A 253 -2.95 -26.35 1.64
N SER A 254 -2.43 -26.04 0.45
CA SER A 254 -3.18 -25.31 -0.60
C SER A 254 -4.39 -26.08 -1.14
N CYS A 255 -4.30 -27.41 -1.19
CA CYS A 255 -5.39 -28.31 -1.58
C CYS A 255 -6.34 -28.69 -0.43
N GLY A 256 -6.09 -28.21 0.81
CA GLY A 256 -6.89 -28.47 2.01
C GLY A 256 -7.84 -27.32 2.44
N TYR A 257 -7.67 -26.11 1.92
CA TYR A 257 -8.57 -24.98 2.23
C TYR A 257 -10.03 -25.23 1.79
N GLN A 258 -10.98 -24.60 2.50
CA GLN A 258 -12.43 -24.62 2.17
C GLN A 258 -12.76 -24.19 0.72
N LYS A 259 -11.89 -23.37 0.11
CA LYS A 259 -11.87 -23.09 -1.34
C LYS A 259 -10.45 -23.40 -1.83
N PRO A 260 -10.13 -24.64 -2.22
CA PRO A 260 -8.76 -25.08 -2.43
C PRO A 260 -8.17 -24.51 -3.72
N TYR A 261 -6.92 -24.06 -3.67
CA TYR A 261 -6.13 -23.74 -4.87
C TYR A 261 -5.18 -24.90 -5.13
N CYS A 262 -5.61 -25.82 -6.00
CA CYS A 262 -4.92 -27.08 -6.26
C CYS A 262 -4.65 -27.26 -7.77
N PRO A 263 -3.71 -26.50 -8.36
CA PRO A 263 -3.41 -26.58 -9.79
C PRO A 263 -2.70 -27.90 -10.13
N SER A 264 -3.26 -28.66 -11.07
CA SER A 264 -2.74 -29.98 -11.50
C SER A 264 -1.35 -29.95 -12.14
N SER A 265 -0.84 -28.76 -12.48
CA SER A 265 0.54 -28.55 -12.95
C SER A 265 1.57 -28.50 -11.82
N HIS A 266 1.14 -28.37 -10.56
CA HIS A 266 2.02 -28.28 -9.38
C HIS A 266 1.68 -29.34 -8.32
N CYS A 267 0.42 -29.77 -8.21
CA CYS A 267 -0.03 -30.73 -7.19
C CYS A 267 -0.75 -31.95 -7.78
N VAL A 268 -0.53 -33.10 -7.16
CA VAL A 268 -1.34 -34.31 -7.33
C VAL A 268 -1.81 -34.80 -5.96
N CYS A 269 -3.11 -35.07 -5.82
CA CYS A 269 -3.74 -35.52 -4.58
C CYS A 269 -4.56 -36.81 -4.84
N PRO A 270 -4.79 -37.64 -3.81
CA PRO A 270 -5.87 -38.61 -3.79
C PRO A 270 -7.24 -37.90 -3.68
#